data_AF-A0A7Y7CG63-F1
#
_entry.id   AF-A0A7Y7CG63-F1
#
_cell.length_a   1.000
_cell.length_b   1.000
_cell.length_c   1.000
_cell.angle_alpha   90.00
_cell.angle_beta   90.00
_cell.angle_gamma   90.00
#
_symmetry.space_group_name_H-M   'P 1'
#
loop_
_entity.id
_entity.type
_entity.pdbx_description
1 polymer ?
#
loop_
_entity_poly.entity_id
_entity_poly.type
_entity_poly.pdbx_seq_one_letter_code
_entity_poly.pdbx_strand_id
1 'polypeptide(L)'
;MSWRGGWMVSLLVVGAGCGGALPEEESAASSADVEQGLDASYCLPTEASTQRVKAILPPSELGSALFSAGPGPFEDFRGTLHFAVNFEDGRRALWKSDGTEAGTLQVKSLPNSTGTFWPIVTNLTATPSRLFFMAGDSAHGMELWASDGTGPGTALVKDLTPGPDHSSLSHLTPVDDALVFFKETYDGTTSPSTRYELWRSDGTSSGTVRLRDFGTEMDVSYLDAKAGGALLFFVRELSGAGTSLWKTDGTTQGTVRLKKLTSGAQAFIRSVESSDESTLFILGESSGLQELWKTDGTAAGTVRLASFGSSRVVEILGALGSWAYVTTTSVTTQYMVLYRVPLAGGNPTSVVSLPNAYASQGVALPFINEVSKAPGGSKLFFSVHIGTNGPGVRDTQLWVTNGTAAGTTLLRRPMSLSDEYGAPLVAVSDDLVFFSSLEDGGIGVEPWVSNGTPGGTRRLKNISTEAQNPSSYPYGFLKVGSRVFFGAYDETRSSQLWSTALSNACVSPDAGP
;
A
#
# COMPACT_ATOMS: atom_id res chain seq x y z
N MET A 1 -27.03 44.61 18.53
CA MET A 1 -27.75 45.67 19.26
C MET A 1 -28.84 44.97 20.09
N SER A 2 -29.14 45.18 21.37
CA SER A 2 -28.47 45.84 22.54
C SER A 2 -29.43 45.69 23.75
N TRP A 3 -29.03 45.60 25.03
CA TRP A 3 -27.70 45.74 25.66
C TRP A 3 -27.56 45.01 27.03
N ARG A 4 -26.44 45.32 27.70
CA ARG A 4 -25.96 45.10 29.08
C ARG A 4 -26.98 45.52 30.17
N GLY A 5 -26.93 45.13 31.46
CA GLY A 5 -26.02 44.37 32.35
C GLY A 5 -26.61 44.45 33.79
N GLY A 6 -26.04 44.00 34.93
CA GLY A 6 -24.81 43.24 35.25
C GLY A 6 -24.61 43.14 36.80
N TRP A 7 -23.76 42.20 37.26
CA TRP A 7 -22.98 42.13 38.53
C TRP A 7 -23.60 42.40 39.92
N MET A 8 -23.50 41.43 40.86
CA MET A 8 -22.60 41.44 42.06
C MET A 8 -22.70 40.12 42.89
N VAL A 9 -21.59 39.41 43.23
CA VAL A 9 -20.81 39.40 44.51
C VAL A 9 -21.65 38.89 45.72
N SER A 10 -21.33 37.82 46.49
CA SER A 10 -20.08 37.39 47.18
C SER A 10 -20.04 35.85 47.35
N LEU A 11 -18.94 35.07 47.33
CA LEU A 11 -17.68 35.08 48.10
C LEU A 11 -17.80 34.49 49.53
N LEU A 12 -17.27 33.27 49.74
CA LEU A 12 -16.69 32.82 51.01
C LEU A 12 -15.59 31.76 50.74
N VAL A 13 -14.47 31.89 51.45
CA VAL A 13 -13.19 31.17 51.27
C VAL A 13 -12.78 30.54 52.60
N VAL A 14 -11.78 29.66 52.56
CA VAL A 14 -10.84 29.20 53.63
C VAL A 14 -10.94 27.67 53.82
N GLY A 15 -9.85 26.90 53.69
CA GLY A 15 -8.49 27.30 53.29
C GLY A 15 -7.47 26.15 53.37
N ALA A 16 -6.19 26.50 53.17
CA ALA A 16 -4.91 25.80 53.48
C ALA A 16 -4.84 24.25 53.37
N GLY A 17 -3.83 23.66 52.71
CA GLY A 17 -2.61 24.23 52.13
C GLY A 17 -1.57 23.15 51.82
N CYS A 18 -0.29 23.55 51.74
CA CYS A 18 0.90 22.74 51.40
C CYS A 18 1.02 22.32 49.92
N GLY A 19 1.99 22.92 49.23
CA GLY A 19 2.35 22.58 47.86
C GLY A 19 3.43 21.50 47.78
N GLY A 20 3.37 20.71 46.71
CA GLY A 20 4.50 20.00 46.12
C GLY A 20 4.57 20.39 44.65
N ALA A 21 5.77 20.57 44.12
CA ALA A 21 5.94 20.90 42.70
C ALA A 21 5.51 19.70 41.84
N LEU A 22 4.59 19.94 40.90
CA LEU A 22 4.34 19.01 39.79
C LEU A 22 5.35 19.32 38.68
N PRO A 23 5.88 18.30 37.96
CA PRO A 23 6.71 18.53 36.79
C PRO A 23 5.90 19.23 35.70
N GLU A 24 6.61 19.99 34.85
CA GLU A 24 6.03 20.75 33.75
C GLU A 24 5.25 19.81 32.82
N GLU A 25 4.01 20.19 32.47
CA GLU A 25 3.25 19.51 31.44
C GLU A 25 4.01 19.65 30.11
N GLU A 26 4.44 18.52 29.53
CA GLU A 26 4.78 18.49 28.12
C GLU A 26 3.59 19.04 27.34
N SER A 27 3.83 20.08 26.53
CA SER A 27 2.79 20.66 25.70
C SER A 27 2.26 19.59 24.75
N ALA A 28 1.05 19.10 25.03
CA ALA A 28 0.36 18.19 24.15
C ALA A 28 0.28 18.83 22.76
N ALA A 29 0.97 18.22 21.78
CA ALA A 29 0.95 18.66 20.40
C ALA A 29 -0.50 18.78 19.96
N SER A 30 -0.88 19.97 19.49
CA SER A 30 -2.27 20.24 19.18
C SER A 30 -2.69 19.42 17.96
N SER A 31 -3.96 19.05 17.86
CA SER A 31 -4.47 18.31 16.71
C SER A 31 -4.37 19.08 15.37
N ALA A 32 -3.88 20.32 15.37
CA ALA A 32 -3.59 21.11 14.18
C ALA A 32 -2.24 20.75 13.53
N ASP A 33 -1.31 20.09 14.24
CA ASP A 33 0.01 19.72 13.70
C ASP A 33 -0.05 18.45 12.82
N VAL A 34 -1.13 17.68 12.91
CA VAL A 34 -1.33 16.44 12.13
C VAL A 34 -1.83 16.71 10.70
N GLU A 35 -2.59 17.79 10.47
CA GLU A 35 -3.13 18.13 9.14
C GLU A 35 -2.12 18.83 8.21
N GLN A 36 -1.01 19.38 8.71
CA GLN A 36 -0.02 20.08 7.85
C GLN A 36 0.88 19.15 7.00
N GLY A 37 0.74 17.83 7.15
CA GLY A 37 1.67 16.83 6.58
C GLY A 37 1.41 16.38 5.14
N LEU A 38 0.30 16.79 4.51
CA LEU A 38 -0.18 16.25 3.21
C LEU A 38 0.09 17.18 2.01
N ASP A 39 0.07 18.50 2.20
CA ASP A 39 0.30 19.52 1.15
C ASP A 39 1.75 20.10 1.14
N ALA A 40 2.66 19.50 1.90
CA ALA A 40 4.05 19.96 1.94
C ALA A 40 4.78 19.67 0.61
N SER A 41 5.09 20.71 -0.16
CA SER A 41 6.03 20.60 -1.28
C SER A 41 7.43 20.34 -0.71
N TYR A 42 8.03 19.21 -1.11
CA TYR A 42 9.33 18.75 -0.66
C TYR A 42 10.37 18.99 -1.74
N CYS A 43 11.57 19.38 -1.33
CA CYS A 43 12.73 19.41 -2.21
C CYS A 43 13.24 17.99 -2.48
N LEU A 44 13.89 17.77 -3.62
CA LEU A 44 14.51 16.48 -3.96
C LEU A 44 15.59 16.12 -2.93
N PRO A 45 15.44 15.02 -2.16
CA PRO A 45 16.44 14.62 -1.16
C PRO A 45 17.79 14.31 -1.80
N THR A 46 18.87 14.60 -1.08
CA THR A 46 20.25 14.39 -1.56
C THR A 46 20.81 13.05 -1.09
N GLU A 47 21.97 12.68 -1.65
CA GLU A 47 22.70 11.51 -1.18
C GLU A 47 23.15 11.68 0.28
N ALA A 48 23.55 12.90 0.67
CA ALA A 48 23.91 13.23 2.06
C ALA A 48 22.73 13.10 3.04
N SER A 49 21.49 13.33 2.59
CA SER A 49 20.29 13.12 3.41
C SER A 49 19.85 11.65 3.53
N THR A 50 20.53 10.73 2.82
CA THR A 50 20.14 9.32 2.66
C THR A 50 21.19 8.38 3.28
N GLN A 51 20.78 7.62 4.31
CA GLN A 51 21.69 6.82 5.14
C GLN A 51 21.08 5.48 5.57
N ARG A 52 21.96 4.50 5.81
CA ARG A 52 21.62 3.28 6.57
C ARG A 52 21.24 3.71 7.98
N VAL A 53 20.06 3.31 8.44
CA VAL A 53 19.56 3.64 9.78
C VAL A 53 20.26 2.79 10.83
N LYS A 54 20.44 1.50 10.54
CA LYS A 54 21.11 0.52 11.40
C LYS A 54 21.49 -0.70 10.59
N ALA A 55 22.63 -1.32 10.90
CA ALA A 55 22.90 -2.70 10.50
C ALA A 55 22.13 -3.63 11.46
N ILE A 56 21.07 -4.26 10.95
CA ILE A 56 20.14 -5.09 11.74
C ILE A 56 20.39 -6.57 11.47
N LEU A 57 20.57 -6.91 10.18
CA LEU A 57 20.83 -8.27 9.74
C LEU A 57 22.35 -8.47 9.64
N PRO A 58 22.90 -9.59 10.14
CA PRO A 58 24.28 -9.95 9.88
C PRO A 58 24.47 -10.27 8.37
N PRO A 59 25.72 -10.29 7.88
CA PRO A 59 26.01 -10.83 6.56
C PRO A 59 25.49 -12.26 6.42
N SER A 60 24.90 -12.59 5.27
CA SER A 60 24.38 -13.94 4.97
C SER A 60 25.44 -15.02 5.17
N GLU A 61 25.13 -16.05 5.97
CA GLU A 61 26.02 -17.20 6.16
C GLU A 61 25.82 -18.25 5.04
N LEU A 62 24.68 -18.22 4.36
CA LEU A 62 24.33 -19.11 3.25
C LEU A 62 24.84 -18.63 1.87
N GLY A 63 25.35 -17.40 1.78
CA GLY A 63 26.16 -16.92 0.66
C GLY A 63 25.40 -16.45 -0.59
N SER A 64 24.09 -16.68 -0.72
CA SER A 64 23.16 -15.94 -1.61
C SER A 64 21.74 -16.48 -1.58
N ALA A 65 20.76 -15.59 -1.38
CA ALA A 65 19.58 -15.48 -2.25
C ALA A 65 19.00 -14.06 -2.11
N LEU A 66 18.98 -13.28 -3.20
CA LEU A 66 18.73 -11.82 -3.23
C LEU A 66 17.31 -11.35 -2.83
N PHE A 67 16.47 -12.20 -2.22
CA PHE A 67 15.05 -11.90 -2.04
C PHE A 67 14.41 -12.38 -0.71
N SER A 68 15.16 -13.00 0.22
CA SER A 68 14.53 -13.81 1.29
C SER A 68 14.46 -13.21 2.72
N ALA A 69 15.31 -12.25 3.09
CA ALA A 69 15.58 -11.97 4.51
C ALA A 69 15.92 -10.49 4.82
N GLY A 70 15.13 -9.56 4.31
CA GLY A 70 15.28 -8.12 4.62
C GLY A 70 14.34 -7.64 5.75
N PRO A 71 14.55 -6.41 6.28
CA PRO A 71 13.56 -5.77 7.14
C PRO A 71 12.29 -5.49 6.31
N GLY A 72 11.13 -5.83 6.86
CA GLY A 72 9.84 -5.70 6.20
C GLY A 72 8.83 -6.76 6.66
N PRO A 73 7.52 -6.59 6.36
CA PRO A 73 6.92 -5.41 5.75
C PRO A 73 7.02 -4.17 6.68
N PHE A 74 6.86 -2.99 6.10
CA PHE A 74 6.95 -1.70 6.80
C PHE A 74 5.56 -1.14 7.04
N GLU A 75 5.31 -0.55 8.21
CA GLU A 75 4.04 0.09 8.56
C GLU A 75 4.27 1.32 9.45
N ASP A 76 3.49 2.40 9.26
CA ASP A 76 3.44 3.51 10.22
C ASP A 76 2.45 3.16 11.33
N PHE A 77 2.95 2.99 12.55
CA PHE A 77 2.10 2.88 13.72
C PHE A 77 2.42 4.01 14.69
N ARG A 78 1.49 4.99 14.73
CA ARG A 78 1.52 6.19 15.59
C ARG A 78 2.75 7.09 15.35
N GLY A 79 3.12 7.32 14.09
CA GLY A 79 4.23 8.18 13.69
C GLY A 79 5.60 7.53 13.88
N THR A 80 5.65 6.21 14.04
CA THR A 80 6.88 5.42 14.23
C THR A 80 6.87 4.24 13.28
N LEU A 81 7.95 4.06 12.51
CA LEU A 81 8.09 2.91 11.64
C LEU A 81 8.09 1.65 12.49
N HIS A 82 7.18 0.72 12.20
CA HIS A 82 7.21 -0.64 12.69
C HIS A 82 7.48 -1.59 11.52
N PHE A 83 8.28 -2.62 11.78
CA PHE A 83 8.71 -3.57 10.75
C PHE A 83 9.10 -4.90 11.36
N ALA A 84 9.04 -5.96 10.57
CA ALA A 84 9.57 -7.24 11.00
C ALA A 84 10.98 -7.49 10.47
N VAL A 85 11.69 -8.37 11.16
CA VAL A 85 13.02 -8.87 10.76
C VAL A 85 12.96 -10.39 10.84
N ASN A 86 13.30 -11.03 9.73
CA ASN A 86 13.29 -12.49 9.57
C ASN A 86 14.73 -12.92 9.28
N PHE A 87 15.34 -13.70 10.17
CA PHE A 87 16.75 -14.12 10.08
C PHE A 87 16.86 -15.50 9.39
N GLU A 88 17.99 -15.76 8.72
CA GLU A 88 18.26 -17.04 8.02
C GLU A 88 18.22 -18.26 8.95
N ASP A 89 18.44 -18.07 10.26
CA ASP A 89 18.41 -19.12 11.28
C ASP A 89 17.01 -19.38 11.88
N GLY A 90 15.97 -18.74 11.33
CA GLY A 90 14.58 -18.91 11.79
C GLY A 90 14.17 -18.05 12.98
N ARG A 91 15.08 -17.25 13.55
CA ARG A 91 14.69 -16.17 14.48
C ARG A 91 13.85 -15.14 13.73
N ARG A 92 12.85 -14.59 14.43
CA ARG A 92 11.98 -13.54 13.91
C ARG A 92 11.67 -12.53 15.01
N ALA A 93 11.49 -11.27 14.64
CA ALA A 93 11.22 -10.21 15.59
C ALA A 93 10.41 -9.07 14.99
N LEU A 94 9.57 -8.46 15.82
CA LEU A 94 8.98 -7.15 15.57
C LEU A 94 9.96 -6.07 16.07
N TRP A 95 10.19 -5.05 15.24
CA TRP A 95 11.07 -3.92 15.48
C TRP A 95 10.35 -2.60 15.25
N LYS A 96 10.93 -1.51 15.76
CA LYS A 96 10.52 -0.15 15.46
C LYS A 96 11.71 0.79 15.25
N SER A 97 11.50 1.92 14.57
CA SER A 97 12.52 2.93 14.30
C SER A 97 11.94 4.35 14.20
N ASP A 98 12.72 5.32 14.66
CA ASP A 98 12.54 6.77 14.44
C ASP A 98 13.44 7.31 13.31
N GLY A 99 14.20 6.44 12.63
CA GLY A 99 15.19 6.82 11.62
C GLY A 99 16.59 7.11 12.17
N THR A 100 16.83 6.84 13.46
CA THR A 100 18.16 6.85 14.09
C THR A 100 18.59 5.45 14.52
N GLU A 101 19.89 5.21 14.63
CA GLU A 101 20.42 3.92 15.10
C GLU A 101 20.00 3.61 16.55
N ALA A 102 19.92 4.65 17.39
CA ALA A 102 19.56 4.56 18.81
C ALA A 102 18.07 4.28 19.02
N GLY A 103 17.19 4.93 18.27
CA GLY A 103 15.74 4.69 18.30
C GLY A 103 15.29 3.45 17.52
N THR A 104 16.20 2.80 16.77
CA THR A 104 15.91 1.53 16.09
C THR A 104 16.08 0.35 17.06
N LEU A 105 14.95 -0.11 17.60
CA LEU A 105 14.88 -1.03 18.73
C LEU A 105 13.96 -2.21 18.43
N GLN A 106 14.31 -3.38 18.98
CA GLN A 106 13.47 -4.56 18.92
C GLN A 106 12.28 -4.39 19.89
N VAL A 107 11.06 -4.60 19.40
CA VAL A 107 9.82 -4.58 20.22
C VAL A 107 9.62 -5.93 20.88
N LYS A 108 9.72 -7.03 20.12
CA LYS A 108 9.44 -8.39 20.60
C LYS A 108 10.23 -9.44 19.81
N SER A 109 10.87 -10.37 20.49
CA SER A 109 11.26 -11.66 19.88
C SER A 109 10.00 -12.50 19.72
N LEU A 110 9.76 -12.99 18.51
CA LEU A 110 8.70 -13.95 18.22
C LEU A 110 9.25 -15.36 18.36
N PRO A 111 8.40 -16.41 18.45
CA PRO A 111 8.86 -17.79 18.42
C PRO A 111 9.76 -18.05 17.19
N ASN A 112 10.71 -18.97 17.29
CA ASN A 112 11.47 -19.39 16.10
C ASN A 112 10.59 -20.31 15.24
N SER A 113 10.83 -20.32 13.92
CA SER A 113 10.28 -21.34 13.02
C SER A 113 11.39 -21.89 12.14
N THR A 114 11.33 -23.18 11.85
CA THR A 114 12.33 -23.92 11.06
C THR A 114 11.61 -24.78 10.02
N GLY A 115 11.94 -24.63 8.74
CA GLY A 115 11.33 -25.43 7.68
C GLY A 115 11.67 -24.92 6.28
N THR A 116 11.30 -25.68 5.24
CA THR A 116 11.57 -25.37 3.83
C THR A 116 10.74 -24.22 3.25
N PHE A 117 9.65 -23.84 3.92
CA PHE A 117 8.84 -22.66 3.59
C PHE A 117 8.75 -21.80 4.85
N TRP A 118 9.76 -20.95 5.06
CA TRP A 118 9.89 -20.13 6.27
C TRP A 118 8.66 -19.22 6.43
N PRO A 119 7.84 -19.40 7.48
CA PRO A 119 6.77 -18.46 7.77
C PRO A 119 7.39 -17.17 8.29
N ILE A 120 7.64 -16.23 7.39
CA ILE A 120 8.04 -14.87 7.75
C ILE A 120 6.89 -14.15 8.46
N VAL A 121 7.21 -13.11 9.21
CA VAL A 121 6.18 -12.18 9.71
C VAL A 121 5.66 -11.38 8.52
N THR A 122 4.35 -11.40 8.29
CA THR A 122 3.72 -10.71 7.14
C THR A 122 2.56 -9.83 7.57
N ASN A 123 2.06 -9.03 6.63
CA ASN A 123 0.83 -8.25 6.77
C ASN A 123 0.78 -7.40 8.05
N LEU A 124 1.85 -6.63 8.31
CA LEU A 124 1.77 -5.56 9.31
C LEU A 124 0.66 -4.59 8.88
N THR A 125 -0.23 -4.25 9.81
CA THR A 125 -1.40 -3.42 9.54
C THR A 125 -1.81 -2.67 10.81
N ALA A 126 -1.80 -1.34 10.77
CA ALA A 126 -2.13 -0.47 11.88
C ALA A 126 -3.61 -0.10 11.91
N THR A 127 -4.22 -0.22 13.09
CA THR A 127 -5.35 0.62 13.52
C THR A 127 -4.81 1.74 14.41
N PRO A 128 -5.60 2.77 14.78
CA PRO A 128 -5.19 3.80 15.74
C PRO A 128 -4.70 3.23 17.09
N SER A 129 -5.24 2.10 17.56
CA SER A 129 -4.86 1.50 18.83
C SER A 129 -3.93 0.28 18.78
N ARG A 130 -3.82 -0.46 17.65
CA ARG A 130 -3.04 -1.70 17.55
C ARG A 130 -2.31 -1.84 16.21
N LEU A 131 -1.15 -2.48 16.25
CA LEU A 131 -0.49 -3.06 15.08
C LEU A 131 -0.80 -4.55 15.02
N PHE A 132 -1.47 -4.99 13.98
CA PHE A 132 -1.73 -6.41 13.68
C PHE A 132 -0.66 -6.95 12.73
N PHE A 133 -0.41 -8.26 12.78
CA PHE A 133 0.46 -8.97 11.83
C PHE A 133 0.20 -10.48 11.86
N MET A 134 0.57 -11.17 10.79
CA MET A 134 0.62 -12.64 10.77
C MET A 134 1.98 -13.13 11.25
N ALA A 135 1.99 -14.04 12.22
CA ALA A 135 3.18 -14.73 12.68
C ALA A 135 2.81 -16.11 13.21
N GLY A 136 3.77 -17.04 13.19
CA GLY A 136 3.49 -18.45 13.46
C GLY A 136 4.46 -19.13 14.40
N ASP A 137 4.05 -20.24 14.98
CA ASP A 137 4.86 -21.10 15.85
C ASP A 137 4.52 -22.59 15.66
N SER A 138 5.24 -23.48 16.33
CA SER A 138 5.10 -24.93 16.17
C SER A 138 3.85 -25.53 16.84
N ALA A 139 3.12 -24.76 17.65
CA ALA A 139 1.93 -25.21 18.36
C ALA A 139 0.63 -24.69 17.74
N HIS A 140 0.66 -23.50 17.13
CA HIS A 140 -0.51 -22.79 16.60
C HIS A 140 -0.47 -22.53 15.09
N GLY A 141 0.53 -23.02 14.36
CA GLY A 141 0.65 -22.74 12.92
C GLY A 141 0.95 -21.27 12.63
N MET A 142 0.24 -20.64 11.69
CA MET A 142 0.40 -19.22 11.31
C MET A 142 -0.91 -18.49 11.62
N GLU A 143 -0.84 -17.50 12.50
CA GLU A 143 -2.01 -16.93 13.15
C GLU A 143 -1.92 -15.41 13.29
N LEU A 144 -3.02 -14.79 13.69
CA LEU A 144 -3.11 -13.34 13.89
C LEU A 144 -2.50 -12.93 15.24
N TRP A 145 -1.53 -12.03 15.20
CA TRP A 145 -0.93 -11.37 16.36
C TRP A 145 -1.30 -9.90 16.40
N ALA A 146 -1.28 -9.31 17.59
CA ALA A 146 -1.47 -7.88 17.81
C ALA A 146 -0.39 -7.33 18.76
N SER A 147 -0.06 -6.05 18.58
CA SER A 147 0.87 -5.27 19.39
C SER A 147 0.30 -3.90 19.71
N ASP A 148 0.63 -3.36 20.89
CA ASP A 148 0.43 -1.95 21.25
C ASP A 148 1.67 -1.07 21.01
N GLY A 149 2.72 -1.64 20.40
CA GLY A 149 4.05 -1.03 20.22
C GLY A 149 5.06 -1.41 21.32
N THR A 150 4.69 -2.29 22.25
CA THR A 150 5.53 -2.77 23.36
C THR A 150 5.68 -4.29 23.36
N GLY A 151 6.80 -4.79 23.90
CA GLY A 151 7.05 -6.23 24.05
C GLY A 151 6.02 -6.97 24.91
N PRO A 152 5.56 -6.43 26.07
CA PRO A 152 4.49 -7.01 26.86
C PRO A 152 3.12 -7.01 26.16
N GLY A 153 2.78 -5.93 25.45
CA GLY A 153 1.52 -5.83 24.70
C GLY A 153 1.52 -6.51 23.33
N THR A 154 2.57 -7.26 22.99
CA THR A 154 2.67 -8.06 21.75
C THR A 154 2.38 -9.54 22.00
N ALA A 155 1.25 -10.04 21.51
CA ALA A 155 0.75 -11.39 21.75
C ALA A 155 -0.08 -11.97 20.59
N LEU A 156 -0.21 -13.30 20.56
CA LEU A 156 -1.17 -14.03 19.74
C LEU A 156 -2.59 -13.57 20.12
N VAL A 157 -3.38 -13.15 19.14
CA VAL A 157 -4.76 -12.67 19.38
C VAL A 157 -5.66 -13.85 19.75
N LYS A 158 -5.61 -14.89 18.92
CA LYS A 158 -6.45 -16.08 18.96
C LYS A 158 -5.87 -17.11 18.01
N ASP A 159 -5.81 -18.36 18.44
CA ASP A 159 -5.67 -19.50 17.54
C ASP A 159 -7.02 -19.66 16.80
N LEU A 160 -7.06 -19.24 15.53
CA LEU A 160 -8.24 -19.30 14.69
C LEU A 160 -8.39 -20.66 13.98
N THR A 161 -7.33 -21.46 13.87
CA THR A 161 -7.33 -22.81 13.29
C THR A 161 -6.67 -23.80 14.26
N PRO A 162 -7.41 -24.28 15.29
CA PRO A 162 -6.85 -24.94 16.46
C PRO A 162 -5.79 -26.01 16.19
N GLY A 163 -4.57 -25.76 16.66
CA GLY A 163 -3.42 -26.66 16.54
C GLY A 163 -2.35 -26.15 15.56
N PRO A 164 -1.47 -27.03 15.06
CA PRO A 164 -0.28 -26.62 14.30
C PRO A 164 -0.55 -26.16 12.85
N ASP A 165 -1.81 -26.17 12.41
CA ASP A 165 -2.21 -25.82 11.04
C ASP A 165 -2.31 -24.30 10.86
N HIS A 166 -2.08 -23.80 9.66
CA HIS A 166 -2.09 -22.37 9.37
C HIS A 166 -3.51 -21.82 9.16
N SER A 167 -3.83 -20.66 9.77
CA SER A 167 -4.97 -19.86 9.31
C SER A 167 -4.64 -19.12 8.01
N SER A 168 -5.39 -19.46 6.96
CA SER A 168 -5.39 -18.68 5.71
C SER A 168 -6.22 -17.41 5.92
N LEU A 169 -5.56 -16.31 6.30
CA LEU A 169 -6.18 -15.00 6.42
C LEU A 169 -5.84 -14.14 5.20
N SER A 170 -6.84 -13.53 4.59
CA SER A 170 -6.68 -12.61 3.47
C SER A 170 -7.28 -11.24 3.78
N HIS A 171 -6.73 -10.22 3.13
CA HIS A 171 -7.23 -8.84 3.15
C HIS A 171 -7.36 -8.22 4.56
N LEU A 172 -6.28 -8.26 5.34
CA LEU A 172 -6.19 -7.61 6.64
C LEU A 172 -6.30 -6.09 6.47
N THR A 173 -7.45 -5.50 6.84
CA THR A 173 -7.76 -4.08 6.57
C THR A 173 -8.30 -3.37 7.81
N PRO A 174 -7.77 -2.18 8.18
CA PRO A 174 -8.26 -1.45 9.34
C PRO A 174 -9.58 -0.74 9.02
N VAL A 175 -10.57 -0.91 9.91
CA VAL A 175 -11.88 -0.26 9.91
C VAL A 175 -12.10 0.30 11.31
N ASP A 176 -12.12 1.63 11.41
CA ASP A 176 -11.98 2.38 12.65
C ASP A 176 -10.83 1.84 13.52
N ASP A 177 -11.11 1.37 14.74
CA ASP A 177 -10.11 0.83 15.67
C ASP A 177 -9.98 -0.70 15.63
N ALA A 178 -10.55 -1.35 14.61
CA ALA A 178 -10.56 -2.81 14.49
C ALA A 178 -9.94 -3.28 13.17
N LEU A 179 -9.37 -4.49 13.18
CA LEU A 179 -9.00 -5.18 11.97
C LEU A 179 -10.19 -5.97 11.44
N VAL A 180 -10.48 -5.83 10.15
CA VAL A 180 -11.45 -6.65 9.41
C VAL A 180 -10.68 -7.46 8.37
N PHE A 181 -11.00 -8.75 8.25
CA PHE A 181 -10.27 -9.69 7.39
C PHE A 181 -11.16 -10.87 6.99
N PHE A 182 -10.75 -11.60 5.96
CA PHE A 182 -11.37 -12.87 5.61
C PHE A 182 -10.55 -14.04 6.15
N LYS A 183 -11.23 -15.02 6.75
CA LYS A 183 -10.69 -16.35 6.96
C LYS A 183 -11.17 -17.25 5.82
N GLU A 184 -10.22 -17.91 5.19
CA GLU A 184 -10.47 -18.89 4.14
C GLU A 184 -10.28 -20.30 4.70
N THR A 185 -11.15 -21.22 4.33
CA THR A 185 -11.02 -22.64 4.71
C THR A 185 -11.31 -23.52 3.51
N TYR A 186 -10.31 -24.28 3.09
CA TYR A 186 -10.40 -25.21 1.97
C TYR A 186 -10.88 -26.58 2.49
N ASP A 187 -12.08 -27.02 2.09
CA ASP A 187 -12.61 -28.32 2.53
C ASP A 187 -12.19 -29.51 1.65
N GLY A 188 -11.68 -29.24 0.44
CA GLY A 188 -11.19 -30.24 -0.51
C GLY A 188 -12.19 -31.30 -0.99
N THR A 189 -13.48 -31.16 -0.63
CA THR A 189 -14.54 -32.14 -0.92
C THR A 189 -15.65 -31.58 -1.82
N THR A 190 -15.78 -30.26 -1.89
CA THR A 190 -16.65 -29.56 -2.86
C THR A 190 -15.82 -28.81 -3.91
N SER A 191 -16.44 -28.42 -5.02
CA SER A 191 -15.83 -27.53 -6.02
C SER A 191 -16.89 -26.53 -6.47
N PRO A 192 -16.78 -25.24 -6.10
CA PRO A 192 -15.72 -24.59 -5.30
C PRO A 192 -15.57 -25.17 -3.88
N SER A 193 -14.34 -25.18 -3.33
CA SER A 193 -14.00 -25.78 -2.01
C SER A 193 -13.62 -24.77 -0.93
N THR A 194 -13.47 -23.48 -1.27
CA THR A 194 -13.05 -22.44 -0.33
C THR A 194 -14.28 -21.82 0.33
N ARG A 195 -14.43 -22.00 1.64
CA ARG A 195 -15.36 -21.22 2.45
C ARG A 195 -14.75 -19.87 2.77
N TYR A 196 -15.50 -18.80 2.50
CA TYR A 196 -15.15 -17.43 2.88
C TYR A 196 -15.92 -16.98 4.12
N GLU A 197 -15.21 -16.64 5.18
CA GLU A 197 -15.77 -16.06 6.40
C GLU A 197 -15.20 -14.66 6.64
N LEU A 198 -16.06 -13.67 6.86
CA LEU A 198 -15.65 -12.33 7.26
C LEU A 198 -15.57 -12.25 8.79
N TRP A 199 -14.43 -11.80 9.29
CA TRP A 199 -14.11 -11.67 10.71
C TRP A 199 -13.69 -10.23 11.07
N ARG A 200 -13.84 -9.90 12.35
CA ARG A 200 -13.29 -8.70 13.00
C ARG A 200 -12.39 -9.10 14.15
N SER A 201 -11.36 -8.30 14.46
CA SER A 201 -10.60 -8.34 15.71
C SER A 201 -10.33 -6.93 16.27
N ASP A 202 -10.32 -6.79 17.59
CA ASP A 202 -9.78 -5.63 18.33
C ASP A 202 -8.43 -5.92 19.00
N GLY A 203 -7.78 -7.01 18.60
CA GLY A 203 -6.55 -7.51 19.21
C GLY A 203 -6.77 -8.43 20.42
N THR A 204 -8.02 -8.71 20.82
CA THR A 204 -8.35 -9.68 21.88
C THR A 204 -9.06 -10.93 21.35
N SER A 205 -8.86 -12.07 22.01
CA SER A 205 -9.54 -13.34 21.65
C SER A 205 -11.08 -13.24 21.73
N SER A 206 -11.58 -12.45 22.69
CA SER A 206 -13.02 -12.18 22.90
C SER A 206 -13.62 -11.25 21.85
N GLY A 207 -12.88 -10.23 21.42
CA GLY A 207 -13.29 -9.31 20.36
C GLY A 207 -13.02 -9.81 18.94
N THR A 208 -12.35 -10.97 18.82
CA THR A 208 -12.13 -11.66 17.56
C THR A 208 -13.31 -12.58 17.21
N VAL A 209 -14.21 -12.06 16.37
CA VAL A 209 -15.54 -12.62 16.10
C VAL A 209 -15.86 -12.67 14.60
N ARG A 210 -16.60 -13.69 14.18
CA ARG A 210 -17.08 -13.84 12.80
C ARG A 210 -18.29 -12.94 12.57
N LEU A 211 -18.19 -11.99 11.65
CA LEU A 211 -19.28 -11.10 11.25
C LEU A 211 -20.26 -11.81 10.31
N ARG A 212 -19.74 -12.59 9.36
CA ARG A 212 -20.53 -13.27 8.33
C ARG A 212 -19.83 -14.53 7.82
N ASP A 213 -20.60 -15.58 7.55
CA ASP A 213 -20.18 -16.73 6.73
C ASP A 213 -20.86 -16.59 5.35
N PHE A 214 -20.08 -16.67 4.27
CA PHE A 214 -20.56 -16.63 2.89
C PHE A 214 -20.72 -18.03 2.27
N GLY A 215 -20.24 -19.08 2.94
CA GLY A 215 -20.23 -20.45 2.42
C GLY A 215 -19.17 -20.68 1.35
N THR A 216 -19.32 -21.80 0.64
CA THR A 216 -18.41 -22.28 -0.42
C THR A 216 -18.78 -21.78 -1.82
N GLU A 217 -20.06 -21.45 -2.06
CA GLU A 217 -20.61 -21.09 -3.38
C GLU A 217 -20.28 -19.66 -3.84
N MET A 218 -19.31 -19.02 -3.20
CA MET A 218 -18.97 -17.62 -3.32
C MET A 218 -17.49 -17.44 -3.59
N ASP A 219 -17.16 -16.42 -4.35
CA ASP A 219 -15.79 -15.92 -4.53
C ASP A 219 -15.76 -14.46 -4.07
N VAL A 220 -14.76 -14.09 -3.27
CA VAL A 220 -14.66 -12.78 -2.62
C VAL A 220 -13.35 -12.11 -3.01
N SER A 221 -13.42 -10.85 -3.40
CA SER A 221 -12.26 -10.11 -3.94
C SER A 221 -12.31 -8.61 -3.59
N TYR A 222 -11.10 -8.02 -3.56
CA TYR A 222 -10.82 -6.58 -3.38
C TYR A 222 -11.47 -5.97 -2.13
N LEU A 223 -10.74 -6.05 -1.02
CA LEU A 223 -11.19 -5.80 0.36
C LEU A 223 -10.37 -4.72 1.08
N ASP A 224 -9.67 -3.92 0.30
CA ASP A 224 -8.99 -2.68 0.64
C ASP A 224 -9.79 -1.44 0.15
N ALA A 225 -10.85 -1.67 -0.62
CA ALA A 225 -11.69 -0.65 -1.20
C ALA A 225 -12.44 0.15 -0.13
N LYS A 226 -12.19 1.45 -0.03
CA LYS A 226 -12.81 2.34 0.96
C LYS A 226 -13.57 3.47 0.26
N ALA A 227 -14.75 3.77 0.78
CA ALA A 227 -15.51 4.97 0.43
C ALA A 227 -16.47 5.34 1.56
N GLY A 228 -16.47 6.62 1.98
CA GLY A 228 -17.39 7.13 3.00
C GLY A 228 -17.25 6.45 4.36
N GLY A 229 -16.02 6.07 4.74
CA GLY A 229 -15.69 5.35 5.99
C GLY A 229 -16.08 3.87 6.02
N ALA A 230 -16.81 3.36 5.02
CA ALA A 230 -17.15 1.94 4.93
C ALA A 230 -16.08 1.17 4.15
N LEU A 231 -15.82 -0.06 4.59
CA LEU A 231 -15.05 -1.02 3.81
C LEU A 231 -15.96 -1.68 2.77
N LEU A 232 -15.53 -1.70 1.52
CA LEU A 232 -16.24 -2.25 0.38
C LEU A 232 -15.56 -3.52 -0.13
N PHE A 233 -16.34 -4.43 -0.69
CA PHE A 233 -15.83 -5.64 -1.30
C PHE A 233 -16.80 -6.28 -2.28
N PHE A 234 -16.30 -7.18 -3.12
CA PHE A 234 -17.07 -7.80 -4.18
C PHE A 234 -17.26 -9.29 -3.91
N VAL A 235 -18.52 -9.73 -3.92
CA VAL A 235 -18.91 -11.13 -3.76
C VAL A 235 -19.55 -11.60 -5.06
N ARG A 236 -18.96 -12.62 -5.67
CA ARG A 236 -19.42 -13.29 -6.90
C ARG A 236 -20.06 -14.62 -6.55
N GLU A 237 -21.32 -14.79 -6.92
CA GLU A 237 -22.07 -16.04 -6.73
C GLU A 237 -21.70 -17.04 -7.84
N LEU A 238 -21.01 -18.13 -7.49
CA LEU A 238 -20.43 -19.09 -8.45
C LEU A 238 -21.48 -19.97 -9.14
N SER A 239 -22.65 -20.12 -8.53
CA SER A 239 -23.88 -20.65 -9.14
C SER A 239 -24.38 -19.84 -10.35
N GLY A 240 -23.84 -18.64 -10.55
CA GLY A 240 -24.12 -17.80 -11.69
C GLY A 240 -25.19 -16.72 -11.48
N ALA A 241 -25.61 -16.48 -10.24
CA ALA A 241 -26.46 -15.35 -9.94
C ALA A 241 -25.75 -14.00 -10.22
N GLY A 242 -24.41 -13.92 -10.17
CA GLY A 242 -23.61 -12.78 -10.60
C GLY A 242 -22.85 -12.08 -9.47
N THR A 243 -22.34 -10.88 -9.74
CA THR A 243 -21.43 -10.17 -8.83
C THR A 243 -22.14 -9.02 -8.14
N SER A 244 -21.90 -8.88 -6.84
CA SER A 244 -22.49 -7.84 -6.00
C SER A 244 -21.41 -7.09 -5.22
N LEU A 245 -21.56 -5.77 -5.15
CA LEU A 245 -20.85 -4.92 -4.20
C LEU A 245 -21.50 -5.03 -2.83
N TRP A 246 -20.68 -5.30 -1.83
CA TRP A 246 -21.01 -5.35 -0.41
C TRP A 246 -20.26 -4.24 0.34
N LYS A 247 -20.71 -3.96 1.55
CA LYS A 247 -20.01 -3.10 2.50
C LYS A 247 -20.01 -3.68 3.91
N THR A 248 -19.07 -3.23 4.74
CA THR A 248 -19.04 -3.46 6.19
C THR A 248 -18.47 -2.24 6.91
N ASP A 249 -18.94 -2.02 8.14
CA ASP A 249 -18.41 -1.09 9.14
C ASP A 249 -17.69 -1.85 10.28
N GLY A 250 -17.32 -3.11 10.04
CA GLY A 250 -16.80 -4.01 11.06
C GLY A 250 -17.88 -4.63 11.97
N THR A 251 -19.16 -4.32 11.79
CA THR A 251 -20.26 -4.94 12.54
C THR A 251 -21.07 -5.93 11.71
N THR A 252 -21.71 -6.90 12.35
CA THR A 252 -22.65 -7.82 11.69
C THR A 252 -23.85 -7.08 11.08
N GLN A 253 -24.27 -5.94 11.65
CA GLN A 253 -25.42 -5.18 11.14
C GLN A 253 -25.07 -4.31 9.93
N GLY A 254 -23.89 -3.70 9.91
CA GLY A 254 -23.40 -2.92 8.77
C GLY A 254 -22.80 -3.76 7.64
N THR A 255 -22.56 -5.06 7.86
CA THR A 255 -22.16 -6.02 6.83
C THR A 255 -23.34 -6.37 5.92
N VAL A 256 -23.53 -5.60 4.83
CA VAL A 256 -24.71 -5.68 3.95
C VAL A 256 -24.36 -5.62 2.47
N ARG A 257 -25.19 -6.26 1.63
CA ARG A 257 -25.10 -6.15 0.17
C ARG A 257 -25.55 -4.75 -0.25
N LEU A 258 -24.64 -3.97 -0.81
CA LEU A 258 -24.90 -2.59 -1.24
C LEU A 258 -25.65 -2.58 -2.58
N LYS A 259 -25.14 -3.30 -3.57
CA LYS A 259 -25.71 -3.31 -4.93
C LYS A 259 -25.36 -4.59 -5.67
N LYS A 260 -26.34 -5.17 -6.38
CA LYS A 260 -26.06 -6.20 -7.39
C LYS A 260 -25.59 -5.51 -8.67
N LEU A 261 -24.39 -5.83 -9.13
CA LEU A 261 -23.76 -5.17 -10.28
C LEU A 261 -24.16 -5.87 -11.59
N THR A 262 -24.22 -7.20 -11.59
CA THR A 262 -24.53 -8.01 -12.79
C THR A 262 -25.53 -9.11 -12.54
N SER A 263 -26.07 -9.67 -13.63
CA SER A 263 -26.75 -10.96 -13.68
C SER A 263 -25.91 -11.94 -14.52
N GLY A 264 -25.57 -13.10 -13.98
CA GLY A 264 -24.76 -14.12 -14.68
C GLY A 264 -23.36 -14.30 -14.07
N ALA A 265 -22.85 -15.54 -14.04
CA ALA A 265 -21.58 -15.95 -13.40
C ALA A 265 -20.31 -15.22 -13.87
N GLN A 266 -20.40 -14.57 -15.02
CA GLN A 266 -19.27 -14.31 -15.91
C GLN A 266 -18.82 -12.84 -15.88
N ALA A 267 -18.98 -12.17 -14.74
CA ALA A 267 -18.50 -10.82 -14.52
C ALA A 267 -17.63 -10.74 -13.26
N PHE A 268 -16.50 -10.08 -13.38
CA PHE A 268 -15.44 -10.09 -12.37
C PHE A 268 -14.74 -8.74 -12.32
N ILE A 269 -14.20 -8.40 -11.15
CA ILE A 269 -13.48 -7.15 -10.95
C ILE A 269 -12.06 -7.32 -11.48
N ARG A 270 -11.61 -6.34 -12.26
CA ARG A 270 -10.31 -6.34 -12.95
C ARG A 270 -9.27 -5.45 -12.28
N SER A 271 -9.73 -4.34 -11.71
CA SER A 271 -8.92 -3.27 -11.12
C SER A 271 -9.83 -2.47 -10.20
N VAL A 272 -9.29 -2.02 -9.07
CA VAL A 272 -9.97 -1.19 -8.08
C VAL A 272 -8.98 -0.12 -7.64
N GLU A 273 -9.44 1.13 -7.54
CA GLU A 273 -8.65 2.26 -7.06
C GLU A 273 -9.51 3.07 -6.10
N SER A 274 -9.01 3.33 -4.89
CA SER A 274 -9.81 3.92 -3.81
C SER A 274 -9.24 5.22 -3.25
N SER A 275 -10.13 5.98 -2.62
CA SER A 275 -9.87 7.22 -1.90
C SER A 275 -10.96 7.36 -0.83
N ASP A 276 -10.74 8.13 0.23
CA ASP A 276 -11.68 8.25 1.34
C ASP A 276 -13.10 8.64 0.90
N GLU A 277 -13.22 9.44 -0.17
CA GLU A 277 -14.50 9.86 -0.76
C GLU A 277 -15.15 8.80 -1.66
N SER A 278 -14.37 8.04 -2.44
CA SER A 278 -14.92 7.12 -3.44
C SER A 278 -13.94 6.07 -3.97
N THR A 279 -14.51 4.94 -4.38
CA THR A 279 -13.82 3.87 -5.11
C THR A 279 -14.20 3.91 -6.59
N LEU A 280 -13.21 3.76 -7.47
CA LEU A 280 -13.37 3.40 -8.88
C LEU A 280 -13.08 1.91 -9.05
N PHE A 281 -13.80 1.23 -9.95
CA PHE A 281 -13.50 -0.16 -10.29
C PHE A 281 -13.83 -0.49 -11.75
N ILE A 282 -13.07 -1.42 -12.32
CA ILE A 282 -13.36 -2.02 -13.64
C ILE A 282 -14.08 -3.35 -13.41
N LEU A 283 -15.31 -3.41 -13.91
CA LEU A 283 -16.09 -4.64 -14.02
C LEU A 283 -15.88 -5.20 -15.43
N GLY A 284 -15.23 -6.36 -15.54
CA GLY A 284 -15.03 -7.08 -16.80
C GLY A 284 -16.01 -8.25 -16.94
N GLU A 285 -16.50 -8.49 -18.15
CA GLU A 285 -17.34 -9.62 -18.52
C GLU A 285 -16.58 -10.65 -19.38
N SER A 286 -17.06 -11.90 -19.44
CA SER A 286 -16.53 -12.92 -20.39
C SER A 286 -16.76 -12.58 -21.87
N SER A 287 -17.66 -11.65 -22.16
CA SER A 287 -17.82 -11.03 -23.49
C SER A 287 -16.61 -10.18 -23.92
N GLY A 288 -15.71 -9.89 -22.97
CA GLY A 288 -14.61 -8.93 -23.08
C GLY A 288 -15.04 -7.49 -22.82
N LEU A 289 -16.34 -7.20 -22.68
CA LEU A 289 -16.84 -5.88 -22.27
C LEU A 289 -16.23 -5.51 -20.92
N GLN A 290 -15.77 -4.27 -20.80
CA GLN A 290 -15.26 -3.72 -19.55
C GLN A 290 -15.97 -2.40 -19.23
N GLU A 291 -16.41 -2.24 -17.99
CA GLU A 291 -17.14 -1.07 -17.54
C GLU A 291 -16.38 -0.39 -16.41
N LEU A 292 -16.18 0.93 -16.53
CA LEU A 292 -15.70 1.76 -15.43
C LEU A 292 -16.88 2.19 -14.57
N TRP A 293 -16.81 1.88 -13.28
CA TRP A 293 -17.78 2.25 -12.27
C TRP A 293 -17.15 3.15 -11.19
N LYS A 294 -18.00 3.93 -10.52
CA LYS A 294 -17.71 4.67 -9.30
C LYS A 294 -18.65 4.20 -8.20
N THR A 295 -18.22 4.25 -6.94
CA THR A 295 -19.08 4.17 -5.76
C THR A 295 -18.61 5.12 -4.66
N ASP A 296 -19.55 5.68 -3.90
CA ASP A 296 -19.37 6.49 -2.68
C ASP A 296 -19.72 5.69 -1.41
N GLY A 297 -19.83 4.36 -1.51
CA GLY A 297 -20.33 3.50 -0.42
C GLY A 297 -21.86 3.47 -0.29
N THR A 298 -22.59 4.15 -1.18
CA THR A 298 -24.07 4.11 -1.27
C THR A 298 -24.57 3.39 -2.53
N ALA A 299 -25.76 2.79 -2.48
CA ALA A 299 -26.36 2.14 -3.66
C ALA A 299 -26.72 3.12 -4.79
N ALA A 300 -26.94 4.40 -4.43
CA ALA A 300 -27.28 5.48 -5.35
C ALA A 300 -26.04 6.04 -6.06
N GLY A 301 -24.96 6.33 -5.32
CA GLY A 301 -23.68 6.77 -5.88
C GLY A 301 -22.84 5.65 -6.49
N THR A 302 -23.22 4.39 -6.33
CA THR A 302 -22.67 3.27 -7.13
C THR A 302 -23.20 3.34 -8.57
N VAL A 303 -22.46 3.96 -9.48
CA VAL A 303 -22.88 4.23 -10.87
C VAL A 303 -21.83 3.81 -11.89
N ARG A 304 -22.28 3.37 -13.07
CA ARG A 304 -21.39 3.17 -14.21
C ARG A 304 -21.06 4.52 -14.85
N LEU A 305 -19.78 4.80 -15.04
CA LEU A 305 -19.31 6.01 -15.73
C LEU A 305 -19.17 5.78 -17.24
N ALA A 306 -18.60 4.65 -17.65
CA ALA A 306 -18.34 4.33 -19.06
C ALA A 306 -18.29 2.82 -19.33
N SER A 307 -18.45 2.43 -20.60
CA SER A 307 -18.24 1.06 -21.10
C SER A 307 -17.24 1.07 -22.25
N PHE A 308 -16.38 0.05 -22.31
CA PHE A 308 -15.30 -0.13 -23.26
C PHE A 308 -15.46 -1.49 -23.95
N GLY A 309 -15.33 -1.51 -25.28
CA GLY A 309 -15.49 -2.72 -26.08
C GLY A 309 -14.37 -3.75 -25.90
N SER A 310 -14.63 -4.99 -26.28
CA SER A 310 -13.79 -6.18 -26.04
C SER A 310 -12.43 -6.23 -26.73
N SER A 311 -12.09 -5.24 -27.56
CA SER A 311 -10.80 -5.13 -28.25
C SER A 311 -9.73 -4.38 -27.44
N ARG A 312 -9.99 -4.08 -26.16
CA ARG A 312 -9.08 -3.33 -25.28
C ARG A 312 -9.02 -3.90 -23.86
N VAL A 313 -7.87 -3.79 -23.22
CA VAL A 313 -7.70 -3.88 -21.75
C VAL A 313 -7.89 -2.49 -21.17
N VAL A 314 -8.52 -2.37 -20.00
CA VAL A 314 -8.75 -1.09 -19.30
C VAL A 314 -8.23 -1.19 -17.87
N GLU A 315 -7.35 -0.26 -17.49
CA GLU A 315 -6.75 -0.17 -16.15
C GLU A 315 -6.98 1.24 -15.59
N ILE A 316 -7.20 1.35 -14.28
CA ILE A 316 -7.46 2.64 -13.61
C ILE A 316 -6.12 3.22 -13.15
N LEU A 317 -5.93 4.53 -13.33
CA LEU A 317 -4.82 5.29 -12.73
C LEU A 317 -5.26 6.12 -11.52
N GLY A 318 -6.56 6.23 -11.28
CA GLY A 318 -7.15 6.95 -10.15
C GLY A 318 -7.97 8.15 -10.60
N ALA A 319 -8.07 9.17 -9.74
CA ALA A 319 -8.88 10.36 -9.98
C ALA A 319 -8.15 11.66 -9.57
N LEU A 320 -8.25 12.67 -10.44
CA LEU A 320 -7.79 14.04 -10.20
C LEU A 320 -8.97 15.00 -10.44
N GLY A 321 -9.34 15.78 -9.43
CA GLY A 321 -10.52 16.65 -9.47
C GLY A 321 -11.79 15.90 -9.92
N SER A 322 -12.52 16.46 -10.87
CA SER A 322 -13.79 15.90 -11.37
C SER A 322 -13.66 14.72 -12.34
N TRP A 323 -12.47 14.12 -12.51
CA TRP A 323 -12.18 13.15 -13.56
C TRP A 323 -11.55 11.86 -13.02
N ALA A 324 -12.05 10.72 -13.48
CA ALA A 324 -11.36 9.44 -13.42
C ALA A 324 -10.39 9.33 -14.61
N TYR A 325 -9.22 8.73 -14.38
CA TYR A 325 -8.20 8.48 -15.39
C TYR A 325 -8.02 6.98 -15.58
N VAL A 326 -8.10 6.54 -16.84
CA VAL A 326 -7.93 5.12 -17.21
C VAL A 326 -7.04 5.02 -18.44
N THR A 327 -6.21 4.00 -18.50
CA THR A 327 -5.56 3.62 -19.75
C THR A 327 -6.44 2.64 -20.51
N THR A 328 -6.36 2.66 -21.83
CA THR A 328 -6.88 1.56 -22.65
C THR A 328 -5.79 1.06 -23.59
N THR A 329 -5.44 -0.21 -23.50
CA THR A 329 -4.49 -0.87 -24.43
C THR A 329 -5.25 -1.68 -25.46
N SER A 330 -5.04 -1.43 -26.75
CA SER A 330 -5.60 -2.28 -27.80
C SER A 330 -4.84 -3.59 -27.93
N VAL A 331 -5.55 -4.72 -27.87
CA VAL A 331 -4.94 -6.05 -28.05
C VAL A 331 -4.52 -6.35 -29.50
N THR A 332 -4.95 -5.53 -30.46
CA THR A 332 -4.63 -5.70 -31.89
C THR A 332 -3.49 -4.78 -32.34
N THR A 333 -3.50 -3.50 -31.91
CA THR A 333 -2.47 -2.53 -32.33
C THR A 333 -1.38 -2.31 -31.28
N GLN A 334 -1.55 -2.85 -30.06
CA GLN A 334 -0.62 -2.72 -28.94
C GLN A 334 -0.32 -1.27 -28.52
N TYR A 335 -1.17 -0.32 -28.91
CA TYR A 335 -1.11 1.05 -28.44
C TYR A 335 -1.92 1.23 -27.16
N MET A 336 -1.33 1.94 -26.20
CA MET A 336 -1.97 2.40 -24.98
C MET A 336 -2.41 3.87 -25.15
N VAL A 337 -3.60 4.21 -24.70
CA VAL A 337 -4.13 5.58 -24.72
C VAL A 337 -4.66 5.92 -23.34
N LEU A 338 -4.23 7.05 -22.78
CA LEU A 338 -4.78 7.63 -21.57
C LEU A 338 -6.11 8.34 -21.90
N TYR A 339 -7.16 7.98 -21.19
CA TYR A 339 -8.47 8.63 -21.23
C TYR A 339 -8.80 9.27 -19.89
N ARG A 340 -9.62 10.33 -19.93
CA ARG A 340 -10.32 10.87 -18.78
C ARG A 340 -11.82 10.69 -18.95
N VAL A 341 -12.50 10.32 -17.86
CA VAL A 341 -13.95 10.08 -17.80
C VAL A 341 -14.56 10.98 -16.72
N PRO A 342 -15.65 11.72 -16.98
CA PRO A 342 -16.24 12.59 -15.96
C PRO A 342 -16.79 11.76 -14.80
N LEU A 343 -16.45 12.10 -13.55
CA LEU A 343 -16.99 11.43 -12.36
C LEU A 343 -18.50 11.66 -12.17
N ALA A 344 -19.05 12.69 -12.84
CA ALA A 344 -20.49 12.96 -12.92
C ALA A 344 -21.21 12.15 -14.04
N GLY A 345 -20.48 11.30 -14.77
CA GLY A 345 -20.95 10.59 -15.95
C GLY A 345 -20.80 11.40 -17.25
N GLY A 346 -20.65 10.67 -18.36
CA GLY A 346 -20.46 11.25 -19.70
C GLY A 346 -19.46 10.46 -20.53
N ASN A 347 -19.25 10.88 -21.78
CA ASN A 347 -18.37 10.16 -22.69
C ASN A 347 -16.87 10.30 -22.29
N PRO A 348 -16.08 9.21 -22.30
CA PRO A 348 -14.63 9.28 -22.19
C PRO A 348 -14.01 10.18 -23.25
N THR A 349 -12.98 10.95 -22.87
CA THR A 349 -12.18 11.77 -23.79
C THR A 349 -10.71 11.34 -23.73
N SER A 350 -10.08 11.16 -24.88
CA SER A 350 -8.66 10.82 -24.96
C SER A 350 -7.80 12.01 -24.52
N VAL A 351 -6.85 11.76 -23.62
CA VAL A 351 -5.84 12.73 -23.17
C VAL A 351 -4.63 12.67 -24.10
N VAL A 352 -3.99 11.49 -24.21
CA VAL A 352 -2.78 11.28 -25.01
C VAL A 352 -2.59 9.78 -25.32
N SER A 353 -1.98 9.47 -26.46
CA SER A 353 -1.49 8.12 -26.77
C SER A 353 -0.08 7.94 -26.22
N LEU A 354 0.17 6.89 -25.44
CA LEU A 354 1.51 6.59 -24.93
C LEU A 354 2.29 5.79 -25.99
N PRO A 355 3.56 6.14 -26.27
CA PRO A 355 4.32 5.55 -27.35
C PRO A 355 4.75 4.11 -27.05
N ASN A 356 4.43 3.19 -27.96
CA ASN A 356 4.97 1.83 -27.97
C ASN A 356 5.86 1.61 -29.20
N ALA A 357 7.17 1.81 -29.04
CA ALA A 357 8.16 1.59 -30.10
C ALA A 357 8.34 0.11 -30.50
N TYR A 358 7.76 -0.82 -29.73
CA TYR A 358 7.87 -2.26 -29.90
C TYR A 358 6.60 -2.89 -30.50
N ALA A 359 5.55 -2.09 -30.79
CA ALA A 359 4.24 -2.59 -31.25
C ALA A 359 4.29 -3.44 -32.53
N SER A 360 5.35 -3.32 -33.33
CA SER A 360 5.61 -4.12 -34.55
C SER A 360 6.44 -5.40 -34.30
N GLN A 361 6.91 -5.64 -33.06
CA GLN A 361 7.93 -6.66 -32.74
C GLN A 361 7.33 -7.94 -32.11
N GLY A 362 6.20 -8.41 -32.65
CA GLY A 362 5.44 -9.52 -32.07
C GLY A 362 4.69 -9.09 -30.81
N VAL A 363 4.64 -9.93 -29.77
CA VAL A 363 4.00 -9.59 -28.50
C VAL A 363 4.85 -8.57 -27.75
N ALA A 364 4.27 -7.40 -27.55
CA ALA A 364 4.81 -6.20 -26.94
C ALA A 364 3.67 -5.38 -26.32
N LEU A 365 2.74 -6.05 -25.64
CA LEU A 365 1.54 -5.45 -25.08
C LEU A 365 1.91 -4.57 -23.87
N PRO A 366 1.55 -3.27 -23.86
CA PRO A 366 1.80 -2.40 -22.71
C PRO A 366 0.72 -2.56 -21.64
N PHE A 367 1.14 -2.64 -20.38
CA PHE A 367 0.28 -2.72 -19.20
C PHE A 367 0.81 -1.80 -18.09
N ILE A 368 -0.06 -1.40 -17.17
CA ILE A 368 0.30 -0.66 -15.96
C ILE A 368 0.78 -1.66 -14.90
N ASN A 369 1.94 -1.39 -14.29
CA ASN A 369 2.49 -2.25 -13.23
C ASN A 369 2.24 -1.66 -11.85
N GLU A 370 2.52 -0.37 -11.66
CA GLU A 370 2.23 0.36 -10.42
C GLU A 370 1.66 1.75 -10.72
N VAL A 371 0.86 2.25 -9.79
CA VAL A 371 0.31 3.61 -9.78
C VAL A 371 0.49 4.18 -8.39
N SER A 372 0.91 5.44 -8.33
CA SER A 372 0.96 6.20 -7.08
C SER A 372 0.32 7.56 -7.29
N LYS A 373 -0.85 7.75 -6.68
CA LYS A 373 -1.50 9.06 -6.60
C LYS A 373 -0.73 9.92 -5.61
N ALA A 374 -0.33 11.10 -6.04
CA ALA A 374 0.33 12.04 -5.15
C ALA A 374 -0.65 12.56 -4.07
N PRO A 375 -0.22 12.70 -2.80
CA PRO A 375 -1.08 13.14 -1.69
C PRO A 375 -1.79 14.49 -1.91
N GLY A 376 -1.12 15.46 -2.54
CA GLY A 376 -1.72 16.76 -2.91
C GLY A 376 -2.79 16.67 -4.01
N GLY A 377 -2.96 15.50 -4.63
CA GLY A 377 -4.07 15.18 -5.50
C GLY A 377 -4.05 15.85 -6.88
N SER A 378 -2.94 16.47 -7.30
CA SER A 378 -2.82 17.08 -8.63
C SER A 378 -2.07 16.23 -9.66
N LYS A 379 -1.34 15.19 -9.23
CA LYS A 379 -0.61 14.27 -10.13
C LYS A 379 -0.86 12.79 -9.84
N LEU A 380 -0.79 11.98 -10.90
CA LEU A 380 -0.67 10.53 -10.83
C LEU A 380 0.70 10.15 -11.43
N PHE A 381 1.50 9.40 -10.67
CA PHE A 381 2.69 8.74 -11.16
C PHE A 381 2.34 7.28 -11.47
N PHE A 382 2.85 6.73 -12.57
CA PHE A 382 2.55 5.35 -12.94
C PHE A 382 3.67 4.73 -13.78
N SER A 383 3.86 3.41 -13.65
CA SER A 383 4.81 2.65 -14.46
C SER A 383 4.10 1.89 -15.58
N VAL A 384 4.62 2.02 -16.81
CA VAL A 384 4.18 1.29 -18.00
C VAL A 384 5.24 0.24 -18.32
N HIS A 385 4.85 -1.03 -18.31
CA HIS A 385 5.69 -2.16 -18.68
C HIS A 385 5.30 -2.65 -20.08
N ILE A 386 6.29 -3.02 -20.91
CA ILE A 386 6.06 -3.56 -22.25
C ILE A 386 6.43 -5.04 -22.26
N GLY A 387 5.41 -5.90 -22.31
CA GLY A 387 5.57 -7.35 -22.14
C GLY A 387 6.32 -8.08 -23.27
N THR A 388 6.61 -9.36 -23.03
CA THR A 388 7.14 -10.31 -24.03
C THR A 388 6.37 -11.63 -23.99
N ASN A 389 6.84 -12.64 -24.74
CA ASN A 389 6.40 -14.03 -24.58
C ASN A 389 7.18 -14.79 -23.49
N GLY A 390 8.27 -14.22 -22.97
CA GLY A 390 9.02 -14.72 -21.83
C GLY A 390 8.62 -14.01 -20.54
N PRO A 391 9.23 -14.36 -19.40
CA PRO A 391 8.87 -13.77 -18.11
C PRO A 391 9.34 -12.31 -17.98
N GLY A 392 10.48 -11.95 -18.60
CA GLY A 392 11.00 -10.59 -18.63
C GLY A 392 10.25 -9.63 -19.57
N VAL A 393 10.45 -8.34 -19.34
CA VAL A 393 9.85 -7.21 -20.07
C VAL A 393 10.86 -6.56 -21.03
N ARG A 394 10.38 -5.97 -22.14
CA ARG A 394 11.21 -5.23 -23.12
C ARG A 394 11.69 -3.89 -22.61
N ASP A 395 10.86 -3.22 -21.82
CA ASP A 395 11.00 -1.83 -21.43
C ASP A 395 10.06 -1.55 -20.26
N THR A 396 10.48 -0.65 -19.37
CA THR A 396 9.71 -0.24 -18.18
C THR A 396 9.90 1.25 -17.97
N GLN A 397 8.78 1.96 -17.88
CA GLN A 397 8.75 3.40 -18.07
C GLN A 397 8.02 4.08 -16.92
N LEU A 398 8.68 4.99 -16.21
CA LEU A 398 8.03 5.87 -15.25
C LEU A 398 7.41 7.07 -15.98
N TRP A 399 6.11 7.26 -15.81
CA TRP A 399 5.35 8.39 -16.30
C TRP A 399 4.73 9.20 -15.16
N VAL A 400 4.42 10.46 -15.44
CA VAL A 400 3.54 11.30 -14.62
C VAL A 400 2.44 11.89 -15.49
N THR A 401 1.26 12.12 -14.91
CA THR A 401 0.20 12.92 -15.54
C THR A 401 -0.48 13.85 -14.52
N ASN A 402 -0.74 15.09 -14.94
CA ASN A 402 -1.72 15.99 -14.28
C ASN A 402 -3.12 15.91 -14.95
N GLY A 403 -3.34 14.90 -15.80
CA GLY A 403 -4.58 14.70 -16.53
C GLY A 403 -4.74 15.52 -17.82
N THR A 404 -3.68 16.19 -18.29
CA THR A 404 -3.62 16.87 -19.59
C THR A 404 -2.57 16.26 -20.50
N ALA A 405 -2.70 16.44 -21.82
CA ALA A 405 -1.72 15.93 -22.79
C ALA A 405 -0.31 16.52 -22.56
N ALA A 406 -0.22 17.84 -22.34
CA ALA A 406 1.05 18.53 -22.13
C ALA A 406 1.69 18.21 -20.76
N GLY A 407 0.88 17.92 -19.75
CA GLY A 407 1.34 17.47 -18.43
C GLY A 407 1.43 15.95 -18.28
N THR A 408 1.37 15.17 -19.37
CA THR A 408 1.64 13.73 -19.36
C THR A 408 3.02 13.47 -19.96
N THR A 409 3.98 13.06 -19.13
CA THR A 409 5.41 13.08 -19.47
C THR A 409 6.12 11.82 -19.00
N LEU A 410 6.98 11.26 -19.86
CA LEU A 410 7.92 10.20 -19.52
C LEU A 410 9.05 10.78 -18.66
N LEU A 411 9.25 10.26 -17.45
CA LEU A 411 10.29 10.70 -16.52
C LEU A 411 11.57 9.89 -16.66
N ARG A 412 11.47 8.56 -16.70
CA ARG A 412 12.62 7.65 -16.71
C ARG A 412 12.28 6.32 -17.38
N ARG A 413 13.26 5.73 -18.05
CA ARG A 413 13.29 4.33 -18.48
C ARG A 413 14.74 3.87 -18.73
N PRO A 414 15.07 2.57 -18.58
CA PRO A 414 14.27 1.54 -17.93
C PRO A 414 14.15 1.76 -16.40
N MET A 415 13.11 1.23 -15.78
CA MET A 415 12.98 1.11 -14.31
C MET A 415 13.62 -0.19 -13.82
N SER A 416 12.99 -1.34 -14.01
CA SER A 416 13.59 -2.68 -13.86
C SER A 416 13.34 -3.49 -15.12
N LEU A 417 14.26 -4.39 -15.49
CA LEU A 417 14.04 -5.37 -16.56
C LEU A 417 14.03 -6.82 -16.04
N SER A 418 14.21 -7.01 -14.73
CA SER A 418 14.12 -8.31 -14.06
C SER A 418 12.66 -8.75 -13.94
N ASP A 419 12.43 -10.05 -14.09
CA ASP A 419 11.16 -10.74 -13.84
C ASP A 419 10.97 -11.15 -12.37
N GLU A 420 12.04 -11.14 -11.56
CA GLU A 420 11.97 -11.37 -10.11
C GLU A 420 11.77 -10.08 -9.28
N TYR A 421 12.12 -8.91 -9.84
CA TYR A 421 12.11 -7.63 -9.12
C TYR A 421 11.24 -6.57 -9.81
N GLY A 422 10.08 -6.31 -9.20
CA GLY A 422 9.25 -5.14 -9.49
C GLY A 422 9.89 -3.84 -8.96
N ALA A 423 9.77 -2.76 -9.73
CA ALA A 423 10.34 -1.46 -9.38
C ALA A 423 9.29 -0.61 -8.63
N PRO A 424 9.36 -0.53 -7.28
CA PRO A 424 8.35 0.15 -6.47
C PRO A 424 8.23 1.64 -6.79
N LEU A 425 7.05 2.21 -6.55
CA LEU A 425 6.70 3.59 -6.87
C LEU A 425 5.82 4.23 -5.78
N VAL A 426 6.33 5.24 -5.06
CA VAL A 426 5.59 5.94 -4.00
C VAL A 426 5.77 7.46 -4.08
N ALA A 427 4.67 8.16 -4.38
CA ALA A 427 4.58 9.61 -4.32
C ALA A 427 4.30 10.07 -2.88
N VAL A 428 5.08 11.02 -2.39
CA VAL A 428 4.95 11.57 -1.02
C VAL A 428 4.48 13.03 -0.99
N SER A 429 4.51 13.70 -2.14
CA SER A 429 3.80 14.94 -2.43
C SER A 429 3.63 15.05 -3.96
N ASP A 430 2.94 16.08 -4.44
CA ASP A 430 2.81 16.32 -5.88
C ASP A 430 4.18 16.51 -6.58
N ASP A 431 5.18 17.02 -5.87
CA ASP A 431 6.52 17.33 -6.41
C ASP A 431 7.63 16.40 -5.87
N LEU A 432 7.27 15.25 -5.29
CA LEU A 432 8.26 14.24 -4.90
C LEU A 432 7.72 12.81 -4.99
N VAL A 433 8.35 12.00 -5.84
CA VAL A 433 8.13 10.56 -5.96
C VAL A 433 9.43 9.79 -5.78
N PHE A 434 9.36 8.69 -5.03
CA PHE A 434 10.41 7.70 -4.83
C PHE A 434 10.14 6.47 -5.68
N PHE A 435 11.20 5.92 -6.26
CA PHE A 435 11.11 4.69 -7.03
C PHE A 435 12.48 4.01 -7.15
N SER A 436 12.50 2.80 -7.72
CA SER A 436 13.76 2.13 -8.08
C SER A 436 14.01 2.18 -9.58
N SER A 437 15.26 2.37 -9.99
CA SER A 437 15.61 2.42 -11.42
C SER A 437 16.99 1.84 -11.70
N LEU A 438 17.08 1.10 -12.80
CA LEU A 438 18.28 0.60 -13.43
C LEU A 438 19.10 1.76 -14.00
N GLU A 439 20.39 1.72 -13.75
CA GLU A 439 21.40 2.58 -14.36
C GLU A 439 22.51 1.72 -15.00
N ASP A 440 22.81 2.05 -16.26
CA ASP A 440 23.85 1.37 -17.04
C ASP A 440 25.26 1.68 -16.49
N GLY A 441 26.30 1.07 -17.08
CA GLY A 441 27.68 1.32 -16.66
C GLY A 441 28.12 0.55 -15.42
N GLY A 442 27.37 -0.48 -15.01
CA GLY A 442 27.70 -1.32 -13.86
C GLY A 442 27.21 -0.78 -12.52
N ILE A 443 26.15 0.04 -12.54
CA ILE A 443 25.47 0.57 -11.33
C ILE A 443 24.22 -0.26 -10.98
N GLY A 444 23.51 -0.85 -11.94
CA GLY A 444 22.38 -1.72 -11.61
C GLY A 444 21.16 -0.95 -11.09
N VAL A 445 20.30 -1.62 -10.32
CA VAL A 445 19.04 -1.06 -9.81
C VAL A 445 19.23 -0.43 -8.44
N GLU A 446 19.02 0.87 -8.39
CA GLU A 446 19.29 1.75 -7.24
C GLU A 446 18.05 2.58 -6.86
N PRO A 447 18.04 3.31 -5.71
CA PRO A 447 16.93 4.18 -5.35
C PRO A 447 17.01 5.51 -6.13
N TRP A 448 15.88 6.00 -6.61
CA TRP A 448 15.73 7.20 -7.43
C TRP A 448 14.62 8.11 -6.88
N VAL A 449 14.73 9.39 -7.22
CA VAL A 449 13.74 10.42 -6.90
C VAL A 449 13.41 11.25 -8.15
N SER A 450 12.17 11.73 -8.22
CA SER A 450 11.73 12.69 -9.24
C SER A 450 10.81 13.74 -8.65
N ASN A 451 10.88 14.95 -9.20
CA ASN A 451 9.91 16.03 -8.92
C ASN A 451 8.75 16.08 -9.94
N GLY A 452 8.58 15.03 -10.74
CA GLY A 452 7.62 15.01 -11.84
C GLY A 452 8.12 15.73 -13.10
N THR A 453 9.44 15.96 -13.24
CA THR A 453 10.05 16.44 -14.48
C THR A 453 11.25 15.57 -14.89
N PRO A 454 11.54 15.38 -16.18
CA PRO A 454 12.70 14.60 -16.62
C PRO A 454 14.03 15.17 -16.09
N GLY A 455 14.19 16.50 -16.07
CA GLY A 455 15.40 17.17 -15.57
C GLY A 455 15.57 17.11 -14.06
N GLY A 456 14.49 16.92 -13.30
CA GLY A 456 14.52 16.68 -11.85
C GLY A 456 14.42 15.20 -11.47
N THR A 457 14.65 14.27 -12.41
CA THR A 457 14.65 12.83 -12.16
C THR A 457 16.09 12.31 -12.08
N ARG A 458 16.50 11.77 -10.93
CA ARG A 458 17.89 11.31 -10.70
C ARG A 458 17.97 10.18 -9.68
N ARG A 459 19.09 9.45 -9.69
CA ARG A 459 19.49 8.56 -8.61
C ARG A 459 19.53 9.34 -7.28
N LEU A 460 19.05 8.71 -6.22
CA LEU A 460 19.08 9.24 -4.86
C LEU A 460 20.42 8.95 -4.19
N LYS A 461 20.91 7.71 -4.34
CA LYS A 461 22.17 7.21 -3.80
C LYS A 461 22.63 6.00 -4.62
N ASN A 462 23.93 5.73 -4.67
CA ASN A 462 24.44 4.42 -5.07
C ASN A 462 24.74 3.61 -3.80
N ILE A 463 23.89 2.64 -3.47
CA ILE A 463 23.98 1.85 -2.24
C ILE A 463 24.84 0.62 -2.44
N SER A 464 24.59 -0.21 -3.46
CA SER A 464 25.46 -1.34 -3.73
C SER A 464 26.67 -0.90 -4.56
N THR A 465 27.86 -1.12 -4.02
CA THR A 465 29.14 -0.88 -4.71
C THR A 465 29.83 -2.19 -5.10
N GLU A 466 29.12 -3.33 -5.04
CA GLU A 466 29.70 -4.63 -5.40
C GLU A 466 29.73 -4.82 -6.93
N ALA A 467 30.93 -4.86 -7.51
CA ALA A 467 31.12 -5.01 -8.97
C ALA A 467 30.53 -6.32 -9.57
N GLN A 468 30.22 -7.32 -8.74
CA GLN A 468 29.61 -8.59 -9.17
C GLN A 468 28.07 -8.58 -9.11
N ASN A 469 27.49 -7.74 -8.25
CA ASN A 469 26.05 -7.53 -8.14
C ASN A 469 25.79 -6.06 -7.75
N PRO A 470 25.78 -5.14 -8.73
CA PRO A 470 25.79 -3.72 -8.43
C PRO A 470 24.44 -3.16 -8.00
N SER A 471 23.35 -3.94 -8.08
CA SER A 471 22.00 -3.51 -7.69
C SER A 471 21.75 -3.64 -6.19
N SER A 472 21.25 -2.58 -5.54
CA SER A 472 20.73 -2.62 -4.16
C SER A 472 19.27 -3.06 -4.05
N TYR A 473 18.52 -3.14 -5.15
CA TYR A 473 17.11 -3.57 -5.21
C TYR A 473 16.20 -2.95 -4.12
N PRO A 474 16.05 -1.61 -4.04
CA PRO A 474 15.31 -0.96 -2.95
C PRO A 474 13.83 -1.35 -2.93
N TYR A 475 13.24 -1.57 -1.76
CA TYR A 475 11.83 -1.95 -1.66
C TYR A 475 11.12 -1.31 -0.47
N GLY A 476 9.78 -1.24 -0.56
CA GLY A 476 8.92 -0.79 0.52
C GLY A 476 9.16 0.67 0.93
N PHE A 477 9.24 1.60 -0.04
CA PHE A 477 9.30 3.02 0.25
C PHE A 477 8.07 3.46 1.07
N LEU A 478 8.28 3.91 2.30
CA LEU A 478 7.21 4.35 3.20
C LEU A 478 7.56 5.68 3.86
N LYS A 479 6.68 6.69 3.72
CA LYS A 479 6.79 7.95 4.46
C LYS A 479 6.29 7.75 5.88
N VAL A 480 7.13 8.06 6.86
CA VAL A 480 6.77 8.15 8.29
C VAL A 480 7.28 9.49 8.81
N GLY A 481 6.36 10.37 9.21
CA GLY A 481 6.69 11.74 9.62
C GLY A 481 7.49 12.51 8.56
N SER A 482 8.70 12.94 8.92
CA SER A 482 9.64 13.71 8.08
C SER A 482 10.69 12.85 7.35
N ARG A 483 10.48 11.53 7.25
CA ARG A 483 11.40 10.60 6.58
C ARG A 483 10.67 9.70 5.59
N VAL A 484 11.40 9.20 4.60
CA VAL A 484 11.03 8.02 3.82
C VAL A 484 11.99 6.89 4.16
N PHE A 485 11.45 5.75 4.55
CA PHE A 485 12.15 4.52 4.87
C PHE A 485 12.04 3.53 3.72
N PHE A 486 13.04 2.65 3.57
CA PHE A 486 13.02 1.56 2.60
C PHE A 486 14.05 0.48 3.01
N GLY A 487 13.90 -0.73 2.49
CA GLY A 487 14.92 -1.77 2.56
C GLY A 487 15.80 -1.73 1.31
N ALA A 488 17.10 -2.00 1.42
CA ALA A 488 18.02 -2.11 0.28
C ALA A 488 19.25 -2.95 0.65
N TYR A 489 19.74 -3.75 -0.30
CA TYR A 489 20.98 -4.51 -0.19
C TYR A 489 22.20 -3.60 -0.28
N ASP A 490 23.14 -3.76 0.64
CA ASP A 490 24.36 -2.96 0.73
C ASP A 490 25.62 -3.85 0.83
N GLU A 491 26.74 -3.28 1.28
CA GLU A 491 28.02 -3.99 1.38
C GLU A 491 28.01 -5.18 2.36
N THR A 492 26.94 -5.33 3.17
CA THR A 492 26.74 -6.51 4.02
C THR A 492 26.21 -7.74 3.28
N ARG A 493 25.78 -7.59 2.00
CA ARG A 493 25.06 -8.60 1.19
C ARG A 493 23.70 -9.03 1.75
N SER A 494 23.20 -8.28 2.73
CA SER A 494 21.87 -8.42 3.31
C SER A 494 21.12 -7.11 3.09
N SER A 495 19.79 -7.17 2.97
CA SER A 495 18.99 -5.94 2.94
C SER A 495 19.02 -5.30 4.34
N GLN A 496 19.36 -4.01 4.41
CA GLN A 496 19.35 -3.24 5.66
C GLN A 496 18.24 -2.18 5.63
N LEU A 497 17.94 -1.58 6.79
CA LEU A 497 16.99 -0.47 6.87
C LEU A 497 17.70 0.83 6.49
N TRP A 498 17.21 1.48 5.44
CA TRP A 498 17.64 2.79 4.97
C TRP A 498 16.55 3.84 5.21
N SER A 499 16.96 5.10 5.32
CA SER A 499 16.03 6.22 5.27
C SER A 499 16.64 7.45 4.62
N THR A 500 15.78 8.30 4.08
CA THR A 500 16.13 9.67 3.70
C THR A 500 15.28 10.67 4.47
N ALA A 501 15.87 11.83 4.80
CA ALA A 501 15.14 12.94 5.38
C ALA A 501 14.40 13.76 4.30
N LEU A 502 13.18 14.17 4.60
CA LEU A 502 12.40 15.11 3.79
C LEU A 502 12.65 16.54 4.27
N SER A 503 12.71 17.49 3.34
CA SER A 503 12.98 18.90 3.63
C SER A 503 12.28 19.81 2.63
N ASN A 504 11.79 20.96 3.11
CA ASN A 504 11.25 22.04 2.27
C ASN A 504 12.31 23.13 2.02
N ALA A 505 13.51 23.00 2.60
CA ALA A 505 14.66 23.85 2.36
C ALA A 505 15.54 23.20 1.27
N CYS A 506 15.45 23.72 0.05
CA CYS A 506 16.14 23.14 -1.10
C CYS A 506 17.63 23.46 -1.06
N VAL A 507 18.45 22.42 -0.88
CA VAL A 507 19.87 22.43 -1.21
C VAL A 507 20.06 22.00 -2.66
N SER A 508 21.09 22.52 -3.33
CA SER A 508 21.54 21.96 -4.61
C SER A 508 21.85 20.47 -4.42
N PRO A 509 21.59 19.59 -5.41
CA PRO A 509 22.10 18.24 -5.37
C PRO A 509 23.62 18.28 -5.22
N ASP A 510 24.16 17.37 -4.41
CA ASP A 510 25.60 17.23 -4.23
C ASP A 510 26.25 17.09 -5.62
N ALA A 511 27.26 17.90 -5.90
CA ALA A 511 28.05 17.74 -7.12
C ALA A 511 28.78 16.40 -7.01
N GLY A 512 28.32 15.41 -7.79
CA GLY A 512 28.94 14.09 -7.83
C GLY A 512 30.41 14.17 -8.25
N PRO A 513 31.23 13.18 -7.86
CA PRO A 513 32.64 13.08 -8.26
C PRO A 513 32.83 12.92 -9.76
#